data_AF-A0A960RW47-F1
#
_entry.id   AF-A0A960RW47-F1
#
_cell.length_a   1.000
_cell.length_b   1.000
_cell.length_c   1.000
_cell.angle_alpha   90.00
_cell.angle_beta   90.00
_cell.angle_gamma   90.00
#
_symmetry.space_group_name_H-M   'P 1'
#
loop_
_entity.id
_entity.type
_entity.pdbx_description
1 polymer ?
#
loop_
_entity_poly.entity_id
_entity_poly.type
_entity_poly.pdbx_seq_one_letter_code
_entity_poly.pdbx_strand_id
1 'polypeptide(L)'
;MGDTPVQEVLQSSKKVGDIDLDTISLEALVLLINTERLRTLEGSTEKELKELTARQKIVSDLHNTLSAINDATDSKGKLTIKKDSDLYKMLKEAKKMGVKLSKKEGSFDSNERERLVENIRMHIEDLNVKNDMQLQKVTRLTNERYESYQMARSILKPLDEDKKNKARAVSGR
;
A
#
# COMPACT_ATOMS: atom_id res chain seq x y z
N MET A 1 -8.22 -20.44 28.44
CA MET A 1 -7.41 -20.34 27.21
C MET A 1 -8.35 -20.12 26.05
N GLY A 2 -8.25 -18.97 25.40
CA GLY A 2 -9.07 -18.61 24.25
C GLY A 2 -9.61 -17.19 24.36
N ASP A 3 -8.74 -16.20 24.64
CA ASP A 3 -9.09 -14.81 24.36
C ASP A 3 -9.36 -14.72 22.86
N THR A 4 -10.61 -14.47 22.52
CA THR A 4 -11.04 -14.43 21.13
C THR A 4 -10.64 -13.09 20.51
N PRO A 5 -10.32 -13.03 19.21
CA PRO A 5 -10.11 -11.77 18.49
C PRO A 5 -11.26 -10.76 18.67
N VAL A 6 -12.46 -11.26 18.98
CA VAL A 6 -13.65 -10.46 19.31
C VAL A 6 -13.49 -9.71 20.64
N GLN A 7 -12.93 -10.34 21.68
CA GLN A 7 -12.67 -9.66 22.97
C GLN A 7 -11.61 -8.57 22.84
N GLU A 8 -10.56 -8.78 22.03
CA GLU A 8 -9.55 -7.76 21.76
C GLU A 8 -10.13 -6.56 21.00
N VAL A 9 -10.97 -6.81 19.99
CA VAL A 9 -11.69 -5.74 19.27
C VAL A 9 -12.61 -4.97 20.23
N LEU A 10 -13.40 -5.66 21.05
CA LEU A 10 -14.27 -5.03 22.05
C LEU A 10 -13.49 -4.22 23.11
N GLN A 11 -12.32 -4.70 23.53
CA GLN A 11 -11.46 -3.97 24.47
C GLN A 11 -10.77 -2.75 23.83
N SER A 12 -10.39 -2.83 22.56
CA SER A 12 -9.88 -1.64 21.84
C SER A 12 -10.94 -0.55 21.69
N SER A 13 -12.22 -0.94 21.55
CA SER A 13 -13.36 -0.02 21.52
C SER A 13 -13.73 0.56 22.89
N LYS A 14 -13.42 -0.12 24.00
CA LYS A 14 -13.62 0.39 25.38
C LYS A 14 -12.78 1.62 25.72
N LYS A 15 -11.79 2.01 24.91
CA LYS A 15 -11.13 3.32 25.05
C LYS A 15 -12.03 4.50 24.62
N VAL A 16 -13.20 4.22 24.06
CA VAL A 16 -14.25 5.19 23.73
C VAL A 16 -15.36 5.10 24.79
N GLY A 17 -15.05 5.47 26.04
CA GLY A 17 -16.01 5.52 27.14
C GLY A 17 -16.50 4.15 27.62
N ASP A 18 -16.98 4.07 28.86
CA ASP A 18 -17.59 2.87 29.43
C ASP A 18 -18.84 2.47 28.62
N ILE A 19 -18.65 1.58 27.64
CA ILE A 19 -19.77 0.99 26.91
C ILE A 19 -20.26 -0.23 27.69
N ASP A 20 -21.42 -0.09 28.33
CA ASP A 20 -22.10 -1.15 29.05
C ASP A 20 -22.70 -2.17 28.06
N LEU A 21 -22.03 -3.31 27.92
CA LEU A 21 -22.34 -4.35 26.92
C LEU A 21 -23.73 -4.97 27.11
N ASP A 22 -24.32 -4.87 28.31
CA ASP A 22 -25.64 -5.42 28.63
C ASP A 22 -26.80 -4.53 28.13
N THR A 23 -26.50 -3.31 27.66
CA THR A 23 -27.50 -2.34 27.16
C THR A 23 -27.35 -1.98 25.67
N ILE A 24 -26.33 -2.52 24.98
CA ILE A 24 -26.10 -2.20 23.56
C ILE A 24 -27.12 -2.91 22.67
N SER A 25 -27.86 -2.14 21.88
CA SER A 25 -28.72 -2.70 20.83
C SER A 25 -27.90 -3.47 19.78
N LEU A 26 -28.45 -4.54 19.20
CA LEU A 26 -27.78 -5.32 18.15
C LEU A 26 -27.26 -4.45 16.99
N GLU A 27 -27.99 -3.39 16.62
CA GLU A 27 -27.57 -2.43 15.61
C GLU A 27 -26.29 -1.68 15.99
N ALA A 28 -26.17 -1.26 17.25
CA ALA A 28 -24.98 -0.58 17.74
C ALA A 28 -23.77 -1.53 17.80
N LEU A 29 -23.96 -2.80 18.15
CA LEU A 29 -22.91 -3.82 18.04
C LEU A 29 -22.47 -4.04 16.59
N VAL A 30 -23.43 -4.20 15.67
CA VAL A 30 -23.16 -4.37 14.24
C VAL A 30 -22.44 -3.15 13.66
N LEU A 31 -22.85 -1.94 14.05
CA LEU A 31 -22.20 -0.71 13.63
C LEU A 31 -20.76 -0.62 14.17
N LEU A 32 -20.54 -0.94 15.44
CA LEU A 32 -19.21 -0.91 16.06
C LEU A 32 -18.25 -1.88 15.37
N ILE A 33 -18.67 -3.14 15.18
CA ILE A 33 -17.87 -4.16 14.50
C ILE A 33 -17.50 -3.74 13.08
N ASN A 34 -18.48 -3.23 12.32
CA ASN A 34 -18.23 -2.78 10.95
C ASN A 34 -17.34 -1.53 10.91
N THR A 35 -17.47 -0.62 11.88
CA THR A 35 -16.62 0.57 11.98
C THR A 35 -15.16 0.18 12.24
N GLU A 36 -14.91 -0.73 13.18
CA GLU A 36 -13.54 -1.22 13.45
C GLU A 36 -12.95 -1.98 12.26
N ARG A 37 -13.76 -2.81 11.59
CA ARG A 37 -13.33 -3.52 10.39
C ARG A 37 -12.96 -2.55 9.27
N LEU A 38 -13.79 -1.53 9.01
CA LEU A 38 -13.52 -0.51 8.01
C LEU A 38 -12.26 0.29 8.35
N ARG A 39 -12.07 0.67 9.62
CA ARG A 39 -10.87 1.37 10.09
C ARG A 39 -9.60 0.54 9.88
N THR A 40 -9.66 -0.75 10.17
CA THR A 40 -8.54 -1.67 9.96
C THR A 40 -8.21 -1.84 8.47
N LEU A 41 -9.23 -1.97 7.63
CA LEU A 41 -9.07 -2.05 6.17
C LEU A 41 -8.51 -0.75 5.59
N GLU A 42 -8.97 0.41 6.08
CA GLU A 42 -8.46 1.72 5.68
C GLU A 42 -6.99 1.88 6.03
N GLY A 43 -6.60 1.64 7.29
CA GLY A 43 -5.20 1.74 7.71
C GLY A 43 -4.29 0.77 6.96
N SER A 44 -4.77 -0.43 6.66
CA SER A 44 -4.04 -1.41 5.84
C SER A 44 -3.88 -0.93 4.40
N THR A 45 -4.95 -0.39 3.80
CA THR A 45 -4.93 0.11 2.42
C THR A 45 -4.00 1.31 2.29
N GLU A 46 -4.06 2.26 3.24
CA GLU A 46 -3.19 3.44 3.27
C GLU A 46 -1.72 3.04 3.37
N LYS A 47 -1.40 2.08 4.25
CA LYS A 47 -0.03 1.57 4.38
C LYS A 47 0.48 0.97 3.07
N GLU A 48 -0.30 0.08 2.44
CA GLU A 48 0.10 -0.54 1.17
C GLU A 48 0.24 0.50 0.04
N LEU A 49 -0.66 1.47 -0.06
CA LEU A 49 -0.57 2.55 -1.04
C LEU A 49 0.67 3.43 -0.83
N LYS A 50 1.01 3.74 0.42
CA LYS A 50 2.20 4.53 0.76
C LYS A 50 3.48 3.79 0.37
N GLU A 51 3.56 2.49 0.67
CA GLU A 51 4.69 1.66 0.28
C GLU A 51 4.80 1.51 -1.25
N LEU A 52 3.67 1.30 -1.93
CA LEU A 52 3.60 1.22 -3.39
C LEU A 52 4.08 2.53 -4.04
N THR A 53 3.60 3.68 -3.55
CA THR A 53 3.97 5.00 -4.07
C THR A 53 5.46 5.28 -3.84
N ALA A 54 5.99 4.92 -2.67
CA ALA A 54 7.41 5.06 -2.38
C ALA A 54 8.27 4.18 -3.31
N ARG A 55 7.83 2.94 -3.59
CA ARG A 55 8.54 2.06 -4.52
C ARG A 55 8.44 2.53 -5.96
N GLN A 56 7.29 3.04 -6.39
CA GLN A 56 7.11 3.60 -7.73
C GLN A 56 8.01 4.82 -7.96
N LYS A 57 8.23 5.64 -6.91
CA LYS A 57 9.20 6.73 -6.97
C LYS A 57 10.62 6.22 -7.24
N ILE A 58 11.04 5.15 -6.55
CA ILE A 58 12.35 4.50 -6.78
C ILE A 58 12.46 4.02 -8.23
N VAL A 59 11.43 3.37 -8.76
CA VAL A 59 11.39 2.92 -10.16
C VAL A 59 11.55 4.09 -11.12
N SER A 60 10.84 5.20 -10.88
CA SER A 60 10.97 6.42 -11.68
C SER A 60 12.39 6.99 -11.63
N ASP A 61 13.01 7.06 -10.46
CA ASP A 61 14.37 7.57 -10.28
C ASP A 61 15.40 6.70 -11.02
N LEU A 62 15.21 5.38 -11.03
CA LEU A 62 16.05 4.44 -11.78
C LEU A 62 15.86 4.57 -13.30
N HIS A 63 14.64 4.78 -13.79
CA HIS A 63 14.41 5.09 -15.22
C HIS A 63 15.07 6.41 -15.64
N ASN A 64 14.98 7.45 -14.80
CA ASN A 64 15.68 8.71 -15.04
C ASN A 64 17.20 8.50 -15.08
N THR A 65 17.73 7.63 -14.22
CA THR A 65 19.15 7.25 -14.22
C THR A 65 19.53 6.53 -15.53
N LEU A 66 18.70 5.62 -16.03
CA LEU A 66 18.92 4.95 -17.32
C LEU A 66 18.93 5.94 -18.49
N SER A 67 18.01 6.92 -18.50
CA SER A 67 18.00 7.97 -19.51
C SER A 67 19.30 8.77 -19.47
N ALA A 68 19.71 9.22 -18.28
CA ALA A 68 20.93 9.99 -18.10
C ALA A 68 22.20 9.19 -18.50
N ILE A 69 22.22 7.87 -18.28
CA ILE A 69 23.29 6.99 -18.78
C ILE A 69 23.33 7.01 -20.31
N ASN A 70 22.18 6.87 -20.96
CA ASN A 70 22.11 6.85 -22.43
C ASN A 70 22.53 8.19 -23.02
N ASP A 71 22.12 9.31 -22.42
CA ASP A 71 22.48 10.67 -22.87
C ASP A 71 23.98 10.97 -22.68
N ALA A 72 24.59 10.40 -21.64
CA ALA A 72 26.02 10.54 -21.37
C ALA A 72 26.91 9.52 -22.09
N THR A 73 26.32 8.61 -22.87
CA THR A 73 27.05 7.60 -23.65
C THR A 73 27.52 8.19 -24.97
N ASP A 74 28.80 8.03 -25.29
CA ASP A 74 29.36 8.51 -26.56
C ASP A 74 29.00 7.60 -27.75
N SER A 75 29.32 8.04 -28.97
CA SER A 75 29.08 7.27 -30.20
C SER A 75 29.85 5.95 -30.29
N LYS A 76 30.81 5.70 -29.38
CA LYS A 76 31.58 4.46 -29.27
C LYS A 76 31.04 3.55 -28.16
N GLY A 77 29.93 3.91 -27.52
CA GLY A 77 29.32 3.14 -26.44
C GLY A 77 30.02 3.30 -25.09
N LYS A 78 30.97 4.24 -24.96
CA LYS A 78 31.66 4.51 -23.70
C LYS A 78 30.93 5.56 -22.89
N LEU A 79 30.90 5.35 -21.58
CA LEU A 79 30.25 6.25 -20.63
C LEU A 79 31.32 6.88 -19.74
N THR A 80 31.44 8.20 -19.75
CA THR A 80 32.40 8.91 -18.90
C THR A 80 31.69 9.66 -17.78
N ILE A 81 31.98 9.27 -16.54
CA ILE A 81 31.33 9.86 -15.37
C ILE A 81 32.31 10.78 -14.65
N LYS A 82 32.04 12.09 -14.73
CA LYS A 82 32.78 13.11 -13.97
C LYS A 82 32.30 13.12 -12.52
N LYS A 83 33.24 13.29 -11.60
CA LYS A 83 32.96 13.55 -10.18
C LYS A 83 32.11 14.82 -10.08
N ASP A 84 31.09 14.80 -9.22
CA ASP A 84 30.10 15.86 -9.02
C ASP A 84 29.12 16.13 -10.18
N SER A 85 29.14 15.33 -11.24
CA SER A 85 28.07 15.35 -12.25
C SER A 85 26.73 14.88 -11.67
N ASP A 86 25.63 15.30 -12.28
CA ASP A 86 24.30 14.85 -11.86
C ASP A 86 24.13 13.34 -12.03
N LEU A 87 24.70 12.76 -13.09
CA LEU A 87 24.75 11.31 -13.28
C LEU A 87 25.50 10.60 -12.14
N TYR A 88 26.59 11.18 -11.63
CA TYR A 88 27.30 10.63 -10.47
C TYR A 88 26.41 10.61 -9.22
N LYS A 89 25.63 11.67 -8.98
CA LYS A 89 24.68 11.74 -7.86
C LYS A 89 23.57 10.68 -8.03
N MET A 90 23.00 10.57 -9.23
CA MET A 90 21.97 9.58 -9.55
C MET A 90 22.47 8.14 -9.33
N LEU A 91 23.69 7.81 -9.77
CA LEU A 91 24.27 6.48 -9.54
C LEU A 91 24.58 6.22 -8.05
N LYS A 92 24.98 7.26 -7.30
CA LYS A 92 25.17 7.14 -5.85
C LYS A 92 23.84 6.87 -5.14
N GLU A 93 22.75 7.46 -5.60
CA GLU A 93 21.40 7.20 -5.10
C GLU A 93 20.90 5.81 -5.51
N ALA A 94 21.07 5.42 -6.77
CA ALA A 94 20.77 4.07 -7.26
C ALA A 94 21.50 2.99 -6.44
N LYS A 95 22.74 3.24 -6.02
CA LYS A 95 23.47 2.35 -5.10
C LYS A 95 22.78 2.21 -3.75
N LYS A 96 22.29 3.31 -3.18
CA LYS A 96 21.55 3.29 -1.91
C LYS A 96 20.21 2.55 -2.06
N MET A 97 19.63 2.57 -3.26
CA MET A 97 18.40 1.85 -3.61
C MET A 97 18.62 0.35 -3.90
N GLY A 98 19.87 -0.14 -3.84
CA GLY A 98 20.20 -1.57 -3.96
C GLY A 98 20.87 -2.00 -5.27
N VAL A 99 21.08 -1.08 -6.22
CA VAL A 99 21.75 -1.40 -7.49
C VAL A 99 23.23 -1.73 -7.27
N LYS A 100 23.68 -2.86 -7.81
CA LYS A 100 25.09 -3.28 -7.78
C LYS A 100 25.90 -2.54 -8.84
N LEU A 101 26.77 -1.63 -8.39
CA LEU A 101 27.70 -0.88 -9.22
C LEU A 101 29.12 -1.46 -9.14
N SER A 102 29.71 -1.77 -10.28
CA SER A 102 31.10 -2.25 -10.42
C SER A 102 32.11 -1.13 -10.16
N LYS A 103 31.83 0.09 -10.63
CA LYS A 103 32.62 1.31 -10.40
C LYS A 103 31.69 2.49 -10.13
N LYS A 104 32.16 3.49 -9.37
CA LYS A 104 31.38 4.71 -9.05
C LYS A 104 31.77 5.91 -9.91
N GLU A 105 32.99 5.92 -10.43
CA GLU A 105 33.60 7.05 -11.12
C GLU A 105 34.57 6.54 -12.17
N GLY A 106 34.79 7.34 -13.22
CA GLY A 106 35.67 7.01 -14.33
C GLY A 106 34.95 6.71 -15.64
N SER A 107 35.70 6.22 -16.62
CA SER A 107 35.19 5.76 -17.91
C SER A 107 34.78 4.29 -17.82
N PHE A 108 33.54 4.00 -18.18
CA PHE A 108 33.03 2.66 -18.40
C PHE A 108 33.21 2.33 -19.88
N ASP A 109 33.78 1.16 -20.13
CA ASP A 109 33.78 0.61 -21.48
C ASP A 109 32.38 0.10 -21.87
N SER A 110 32.15 -0.17 -23.16
CA SER A 110 30.84 -0.59 -23.67
C SER A 110 30.27 -1.78 -22.89
N ASN A 111 31.10 -2.79 -22.61
CA ASN A 111 30.71 -3.98 -21.84
C ASN A 111 30.39 -3.67 -20.38
N GLU A 112 31.12 -2.73 -19.75
CA GLU A 112 30.87 -2.35 -18.35
C GLU A 112 29.59 -1.52 -18.24
N ARG A 113 29.31 -0.66 -19.23
CA ARG A 113 28.08 0.12 -19.34
C ARG A 113 26.87 -0.79 -19.56
N GLU A 114 26.97 -1.79 -20.44
CA GLU A 114 25.88 -2.74 -20.67
C GLU A 114 25.54 -3.53 -19.40
N ARG A 115 26.54 -4.01 -18.66
CA ARG A 115 26.32 -4.64 -17.35
C ARG A 115 25.66 -3.72 -16.33
N LEU A 116 26.03 -2.43 -16.32
CA LEU A 116 25.40 -1.44 -15.44
C LEU A 116 23.93 -1.22 -15.80
N VAL A 117 23.64 -1.02 -17.09
CA VAL A 117 22.28 -0.85 -17.60
C VAL A 117 21.43 -2.08 -17.28
N GLU A 118 21.98 -3.27 -17.49
CA GLU A 118 21.28 -4.53 -17.22
C GLU A 118 21.01 -4.71 -15.72
N ASN A 119 21.98 -4.41 -14.85
CA ASN A 119 21.76 -4.44 -13.41
C ASN A 119 20.64 -3.48 -12.96
N ILE A 120 20.55 -2.29 -13.56
CA ILE A 120 19.46 -1.35 -13.26
C ILE A 120 18.13 -1.88 -13.80
N ARG A 121 18.11 -2.47 -15.00
CA ARG A 121 16.90 -3.07 -15.59
C ARG A 121 16.36 -4.23 -14.75
N MET A 122 17.22 -5.18 -14.38
CA MET A 122 16.82 -6.29 -13.51
C MET A 122 16.25 -5.78 -12.18
N HIS A 123 16.85 -4.74 -11.59
CA HIS A 123 16.34 -4.18 -10.34
C HIS A 123 15.01 -3.45 -10.53
N ILE A 124 14.80 -2.77 -11.66
CA ILE A 124 13.49 -2.19 -12.01
C ILE A 124 12.44 -3.28 -12.17
N GLU A 125 12.75 -4.37 -12.86
CA GLU A 125 11.85 -5.51 -13.05
C GLU A 125 11.46 -6.16 -11.71
N ASP A 126 12.43 -6.40 -10.82
CA ASP A 126 12.18 -6.91 -9.47
C ASP A 126 11.24 -6.00 -8.67
N LEU A 127 11.39 -4.68 -8.80
CA LEU A 127 10.52 -3.71 -8.12
C LEU A 127 9.13 -3.67 -8.76
N ASN A 128 9.02 -3.81 -10.08
CA ASN A 128 7.74 -3.85 -10.79
C ASN A 128 6.93 -5.10 -10.42
N VAL A 129 7.56 -6.28 -10.33
CA VAL A 129 6.89 -7.49 -9.85
C VAL A 129 6.31 -7.28 -8.45
N LYS A 130 7.07 -6.65 -7.55
CA LYS A 130 6.58 -6.31 -6.20
C LYS A 130 5.44 -5.28 -6.23
N ASN A 131 5.49 -4.32 -7.14
CA ASN A 131 4.43 -3.33 -7.32
C ASN A 131 3.14 -4.00 -7.80
N ASP A 132 3.22 -4.90 -8.77
CA ASP A 132 2.05 -5.66 -9.26
C ASP A 132 1.41 -6.49 -8.15
N MET A 133 2.23 -7.20 -7.36
CA MET A 133 1.75 -7.95 -6.20
C MET A 133 1.07 -7.05 -5.17
N GLN A 134 1.63 -5.87 -4.88
CA GLN A 134 1.02 -4.92 -3.97
C GLN A 134 -0.26 -4.30 -4.53
N LEU A 135 -0.33 -4.03 -5.84
CA LEU A 135 -1.54 -3.54 -6.48
C LEU A 135 -2.67 -4.58 -6.39
N GLN A 136 -2.36 -5.86 -6.55
CA GLN A 136 -3.32 -6.95 -6.31
C GLN A 136 -3.79 -6.96 -4.84
N LYS A 137 -2.88 -6.72 -3.89
CA LYS A 137 -3.23 -6.63 -2.46
C LYS A 137 -4.14 -5.43 -2.17
N VAL A 138 -3.86 -4.25 -2.73
CA VAL A 138 -4.72 -3.06 -2.62
C VAL A 138 -6.09 -3.32 -3.24
N THR A 139 -6.13 -4.00 -4.39
CA THR A 139 -7.39 -4.40 -5.05
C THR A 139 -8.21 -5.33 -4.16
N ARG A 140 -7.58 -6.34 -3.55
CA ARG A 140 -8.23 -7.23 -2.59
C ARG A 140 -8.79 -6.48 -1.39
N LEU A 141 -7.99 -5.61 -0.76
CA LEU A 141 -8.43 -4.80 0.39
C LEU A 141 -9.61 -3.87 0.02
N THR A 142 -9.59 -3.33 -1.19
CA THR A 142 -10.66 -2.49 -1.73
C THR A 142 -11.95 -3.30 -1.87
N ASN A 143 -11.88 -4.52 -2.41
CA ASN A 143 -13.03 -5.42 -2.52
C ASN A 143 -13.57 -5.82 -1.14
N GLU A 144 -12.69 -6.20 -0.20
CA GLU A 144 -13.07 -6.53 1.18
C GLU A 144 -13.79 -5.35 1.88
N ARG A 145 -13.38 -4.11 1.58
CA ARG A 145 -14.03 -2.90 2.06
C ARG A 145 -15.44 -2.74 1.47
N TYR A 146 -15.60 -2.95 0.15
CA TYR A 146 -16.93 -2.94 -0.49
C TYR A 146 -17.86 -4.00 0.07
N GLU A 147 -17.36 -5.22 0.26
CA GLU A 147 -18.12 -6.32 0.87
C GLU A 147 -18.56 -5.99 2.30
N SER A 148 -17.66 -5.37 3.08
CA SER A 148 -17.97 -4.92 4.45
C SER A 148 -19.11 -3.89 4.47
N TYR A 149 -19.13 -2.93 3.54
CA TYR A 149 -20.24 -1.99 3.41
C TYR A 149 -21.55 -2.67 3.00
N GLN A 150 -21.50 -3.63 2.07
CA GLN A 150 -22.69 -4.34 1.63
C GLN A 150 -23.27 -5.20 2.77
N MET A 151 -22.42 -5.87 3.55
CA MET A 151 -22.82 -6.61 4.75
C MET A 151 -23.43 -5.69 5.82
N ALA A 152 -22.80 -4.56 6.10
CA ALA A 152 -23.36 -3.59 7.05
C ALA A 152 -24.76 -3.14 6.61
N ARG A 153 -24.94 -2.84 5.33
CA ARG A 153 -26.23 -2.43 4.77
C ARG A 153 -27.28 -3.55 4.82
N SER A 154 -26.90 -4.79 4.53
CA SER A 154 -27.83 -5.93 4.53
C SER A 154 -28.30 -6.31 5.93
N ILE A 155 -27.52 -6.01 6.97
CA ILE A 155 -27.91 -6.22 8.37
C ILE A 155 -28.72 -5.04 8.91
N LEU A 156 -28.29 -3.80 8.66
CA LEU A 156 -28.93 -2.62 9.23
C LEU A 156 -30.31 -2.34 8.62
N LYS A 157 -30.50 -2.60 7.31
CA LYS A 157 -31.76 -2.27 6.63
C LYS A 157 -32.96 -3.09 7.16
N PRO A 158 -32.88 -4.43 7.31
CA PRO A 158 -33.97 -5.20 7.91
C PRO A 158 -34.25 -4.83 9.36
N LEU A 159 -33.23 -4.50 10.15
CA LEU A 159 -33.40 -4.08 11.55
C LEU A 159 -34.18 -2.76 11.65
N ASP A 160 -33.85 -1.78 10.80
CA ASP A 160 -34.57 -0.51 10.72
C ASP A 160 -36.02 -0.69 10.22
N GLU A 161 -36.25 -1.56 9.22
CA GLU A 161 -37.59 -1.91 8.74
C GLU A 161 -38.43 -2.59 9.84
N ASP A 162 -37.86 -3.54 10.59
CA ASP A 162 -38.53 -4.21 11.72
C ASP A 162 -38.90 -3.22 12.83
N LYS A 163 -38.01 -2.30 13.20
CA LYS A 163 -38.30 -1.24 14.17
C LYS A 163 -39.45 -0.35 13.72
N LYS A 164 -39.45 0.10 12.45
CA LYS A 164 -40.54 0.91 11.89
C LYS A 164 -41.87 0.16 11.91
N ASN A 165 -41.87 -1.13 11.59
CA ASN A 165 -43.07 -1.96 11.61
C ASN A 165 -43.60 -2.15 13.04
N LYS A 166 -42.72 -2.43 14.01
CA LYS A 166 -43.08 -2.53 15.43
C LYS A 166 -43.61 -1.21 15.98
N ALA A 167 -42.97 -0.08 15.67
CA ALA A 167 -43.42 1.24 16.10
C ALA A 167 -44.83 1.56 15.55
N ARG A 168 -45.10 1.23 14.29
CA ARG A 168 -46.45 1.38 13.69
C ARG A 168 -47.48 0.48 14.37
N ALA A 169 -47.13 -0.77 14.68
CA ALA A 169 -48.03 -1.70 15.36
C ALA A 169 -48.39 -1.26 16.79
N VAL A 170 -47.48 -0.58 17.48
CA VAL A 170 -47.73 -0.02 18.83
C VAL A 170 -48.54 1.28 18.77
N SER A 171 -48.29 2.16 17.79
CA SER A 171 -49.03 3.43 17.63
C SER A 171 -50.43 3.27 17.07
N GLY A 172 -50.74 2.13 16.43
CA GLY A 172 -52.07 1.80 15.91
C GLY A 172 -53.01 1.12 16.92
N ARG A 173 -52.60 1.03 18.20
CA ARG A 173 -53.40 0.54 19.33
C ARG A 173 -53.78 1.68 20.25
#